data_AF-A0A377JPU8-F1
#
_entry.id   AF-A0A377JPU8-F1
#
_cell.length_a   1.000
_cell.length_b   1.000
_cell.length_c   1.000
_cell.angle_alpha   90.00
_cell.angle_beta   90.00
_cell.angle_gamma   90.00
#
_symmetry.space_group_name_H-M   'P 1'
#
loop_
_entity.id
_entity.type
_entity.pdbx_description
1 polymer ?
#
loop_
_entity_poly.entity_id
_entity_poly.type
_entity_poly.pdbx_seq_one_letter_code
_entity_poly.pdbx_strand_id
1 'polypeptide(L)'
;MKKLCYVVLMLGVMSVGSIESVAEEGASGFSFNSGGRRDDFENITQRFQIRNVRNGIALNIDRKGDFNTQNWFLRDFGLDPDFIRGKDPLAKSWGFGYVQFVDPRNQDRCLSIGEDGFLHYKSCKGDIQSKAFESVFSIIPTSSGAVQIRSLVLEANECLSAFENPNVPIERRFGIQPCSLDFDFLIDTSELFFFTPALVEARPLAR
;
A
#
# COMPACT_ATOMS: atom_id res chain seq x y z
N MET A 1 -25.80 -40.36 -32.93
CA MET A 1 -25.47 -40.99 -34.22
C MET A 1 -24.86 -39.95 -35.16
N LYS A 2 -23.56 -40.07 -35.43
CA LYS A 2 -22.81 -39.80 -36.68
C LYS A 2 -21.39 -39.31 -36.35
N LYS A 3 -20.44 -40.20 -36.68
CA LYS A 3 -19.00 -40.03 -36.73
C LYS A 3 -18.64 -39.12 -37.92
N LEU A 4 -17.54 -38.37 -37.81
CA LEU A 4 -16.56 -38.32 -38.90
C LEU A 4 -15.16 -37.94 -38.35
N CYS A 5 -14.25 -38.91 -38.46
CA CYS A 5 -12.81 -38.77 -38.28
C CYS A 5 -12.21 -38.13 -39.53
N TYR A 6 -11.11 -37.37 -39.37
CA TYR A 6 -10.08 -37.28 -40.39
C TYR A 6 -8.74 -37.73 -39.80
N VAL A 7 -8.28 -38.86 -40.31
CA VAL A 7 -6.93 -39.39 -40.18
C VAL A 7 -6.23 -39.02 -41.50
N VAL A 8 -5.07 -38.38 -41.43
CA VAL A 8 -4.04 -38.56 -42.46
C VAL A 8 -2.76 -38.99 -41.75
N LEU A 9 -2.41 -40.23 -42.05
CA LEU A 9 -1.20 -40.95 -41.71
C LEU A 9 -0.09 -40.54 -42.71
N MET A 10 1.16 -40.43 -42.23
CA MET A 10 2.37 -41.01 -42.83
C MET A 10 3.50 -40.79 -41.80
N LEU A 11 3.92 -41.81 -41.03
CA LEU A 11 5.04 -42.73 -41.33
C LEU A 11 6.32 -41.94 -41.72
N GLY A 12 7.43 -41.94 -41.01
CA GLY A 12 7.96 -42.70 -39.87
C GLY A 12 9.48 -42.72 -40.00
N VAL A 13 10.24 -42.76 -38.89
CA VAL A 13 11.54 -43.47 -38.73
C VAL A 13 11.84 -43.48 -37.22
N MET A 14 12.02 -44.67 -36.66
CA MET A 14 12.62 -44.86 -35.34
C MET A 14 14.15 -44.87 -35.47
N SER A 15 14.84 -44.19 -34.56
CA SER A 15 16.21 -44.52 -34.18
C SER A 15 16.40 -44.20 -32.69
N VAL A 16 16.73 -45.23 -31.93
CA VAL A 16 17.17 -45.18 -30.53
C VAL A 16 18.64 -44.79 -30.53
N GLY A 17 19.01 -43.76 -29.76
CA GLY A 17 20.39 -43.33 -29.61
C GLY A 17 20.57 -42.55 -28.31
N SER A 18 21.21 -43.23 -27.35
CA SER A 18 21.98 -42.79 -26.19
C SER A 18 21.80 -41.39 -25.59
N ILE A 19 21.57 -41.41 -24.28
CA ILE A 19 21.78 -40.33 -23.31
C ILE A 19 23.18 -39.75 -23.44
N GLU A 20 23.29 -38.43 -23.61
CA GLU A 20 24.42 -37.63 -23.12
C GLU A 20 23.90 -36.26 -22.70
N SER A 21 24.09 -35.97 -21.41
CA SER A 21 23.78 -34.71 -20.75
C SER A 21 24.71 -33.61 -21.24
N VAL A 22 24.15 -32.53 -21.79
CA VAL A 22 24.87 -31.26 -21.93
C VAL A 22 24.31 -30.31 -20.89
N ALA A 23 25.16 -29.96 -19.93
CA ALA A 23 24.90 -28.98 -18.90
C ALA A 23 24.67 -27.61 -19.54
N GLU A 24 23.49 -27.04 -19.36
CA GLU A 24 23.30 -25.59 -19.51
C GLU A 24 23.82 -24.92 -18.24
N GLU A 25 24.93 -24.20 -18.41
CA GLU A 25 25.48 -23.29 -17.42
C GLU A 25 24.46 -22.18 -17.10
N GLY A 26 23.83 -22.31 -15.94
CA GLY A 26 23.75 -21.22 -14.96
C GLY A 26 23.27 -19.85 -15.45
N ALA A 27 22.12 -19.77 -16.12
CA ALA A 27 21.30 -18.57 -16.03
C ALA A 27 20.61 -18.59 -14.66
N SER A 28 21.25 -18.01 -13.65
CA SER A 28 20.64 -17.77 -12.34
C SER A 28 19.49 -16.77 -12.52
N GLY A 29 18.32 -17.28 -12.88
CA GLY A 29 17.07 -16.56 -12.74
C GLY A 29 16.94 -16.13 -11.29
N PHE A 30 16.79 -14.83 -11.05
CA PHE A 30 16.41 -14.30 -9.75
C PHE A 30 15.00 -14.84 -9.42
N SER A 31 14.97 -15.99 -8.75
CA SER A 31 13.76 -16.46 -8.08
C SER A 31 13.57 -15.59 -6.85
N PHE A 32 12.63 -14.64 -6.91
CA PHE A 32 12.09 -14.04 -5.71
C PHE A 32 11.38 -15.13 -4.93
N ASN A 33 12.09 -15.73 -3.98
CA ASN A 33 11.50 -16.63 -3.01
C ASN A 33 10.61 -15.76 -2.10
N SER A 34 9.32 -15.64 -2.41
CA SER A 34 8.33 -14.91 -1.62
C SER A 34 7.94 -15.66 -0.33
N GLY A 35 8.86 -16.44 0.22
CA GLY A 35 8.74 -17.04 1.55
C GLY A 35 9.07 -15.99 2.59
N GLY A 36 8.11 -15.08 2.85
CA GLY A 36 8.20 -14.15 3.97
C GLY A 36 8.47 -14.92 5.26
N ARG A 37 9.51 -14.51 5.98
CA ARG A 37 9.82 -15.02 7.32
C ARG A 37 8.58 -14.82 8.20
N ARG A 38 8.12 -15.88 8.85
CA ARG A 38 6.86 -15.86 9.64
C ARG A 38 7.03 -15.22 11.02
N ASP A 39 8.19 -14.64 11.28
CA ASP A 39 8.65 -14.02 12.52
C ASP A 39 8.92 -12.50 12.37
N ASP A 40 8.68 -11.88 11.21
CA ASP A 40 9.03 -10.47 10.94
C ASP A 40 7.82 -9.52 11.05
N PHE A 41 7.44 -9.13 12.27
CA PHE A 41 6.50 -8.01 12.47
C PHE A 41 7.11 -6.62 12.17
N GLU A 42 8.34 -6.53 11.64
CA GLU A 42 9.03 -5.26 11.45
C GLU A 42 9.66 -5.09 10.06
N ASN A 43 8.86 -5.23 8.99
CA ASN A 43 9.14 -4.48 7.75
C ASN A 43 8.76 -3.01 7.94
N ILE A 44 9.46 -2.33 8.87
CA ILE A 44 9.29 -0.92 9.17
C ILE A 44 10.31 -0.15 8.34
N THR A 45 9.83 0.71 7.43
CA THR A 45 10.71 1.56 6.61
C THR A 45 11.51 2.55 7.46
N GLN A 46 12.43 3.29 6.85
CA GLN A 46 12.91 4.53 7.46
C GLN A 46 11.73 5.49 7.70
N ARG A 47 11.87 6.38 8.69
CA ARG A 47 10.86 7.41 8.97
C ARG A 47 10.70 8.34 7.77
N PHE A 48 9.48 8.72 7.48
CA PHE A 48 9.14 9.69 6.44
C PHE A 48 8.00 10.61 6.90
N GLN A 49 7.79 11.69 6.17
CA GLN A 49 6.64 12.54 6.32
C GLN A 49 5.64 12.30 5.19
N ILE A 50 4.35 12.39 5.51
CA ILE A 50 3.28 12.36 4.51
C ILE A 50 2.71 13.77 4.44
N ARG A 51 2.73 14.37 3.24
CA ARG A 51 2.27 15.75 3.03
C ARG A 51 1.27 15.79 1.90
N ASN A 52 0.21 16.56 2.09
CA ASN A 52 -0.75 16.80 1.03
C ASN A 52 -0.17 17.73 -0.04
N VAL A 53 -0.45 17.44 -1.31
CA VAL A 53 0.12 18.19 -2.44
C VAL A 53 -0.43 19.60 -2.53
N ARG A 54 -1.73 19.80 -2.30
CA ARG A 54 -2.40 21.09 -2.45
C ARG A 54 -1.86 22.15 -1.50
N ASN A 55 -1.67 21.80 -0.22
CA ASN A 55 -1.35 22.77 0.82
C ASN A 55 0.01 22.55 1.51
N GLY A 56 0.72 21.45 1.20
CA GLY A 56 2.02 21.11 1.78
C GLY A 56 1.99 20.71 3.26
N ILE A 57 0.80 20.60 3.85
CA ILE A 57 0.60 20.31 5.28
C ILE A 57 0.89 18.84 5.52
N ALA A 58 1.72 18.58 6.53
CA ALA A 58 2.01 17.23 6.99
C ALA A 58 0.80 16.65 7.75
N LEU A 59 0.47 15.40 7.43
CA LEU A 59 -0.44 14.55 8.19
C LEU A 59 0.07 14.41 9.62
N ASN A 60 -0.69 14.96 10.56
CA ASN A 60 -0.37 14.93 11.98
C ASN A 60 -1.65 15.03 12.81
N ILE A 61 -1.80 14.11 13.78
CA ILE A 61 -2.93 14.10 14.71
C ILE A 61 -2.67 14.99 15.94
N ASP A 62 -1.42 15.15 16.37
CA ASP A 62 -1.04 15.86 17.60
C ASP A 62 0.11 16.86 17.37
N ARG A 63 -0.24 18.10 16.99
CA ARG A 63 0.71 19.21 16.86
C ARG A 63 0.98 19.88 18.22
N LYS A 64 1.85 19.26 19.03
CA LYS A 64 2.34 19.81 20.31
C LYS A 64 3.78 20.33 20.27
N GLY A 65 4.28 20.67 19.08
CA GLY A 65 5.64 21.23 18.90
C GLY A 65 6.77 20.19 18.84
N ASP A 66 6.47 18.89 18.96
CA ASP A 66 7.43 17.82 18.69
C ASP A 66 7.38 17.43 17.20
N PHE A 67 8.50 17.59 16.49
CA PHE A 67 8.58 17.26 15.07
C PHE A 67 8.42 15.76 14.80
N ASN A 68 8.71 14.89 15.78
CA ASN A 68 8.52 13.45 15.62
C ASN A 68 7.05 13.06 15.43
N THR A 69 6.10 13.87 15.91
CA THR A 69 4.66 13.59 15.75
C THR A 69 4.15 13.79 14.33
N GLN A 70 4.97 14.35 13.45
CA GLN A 70 4.67 14.54 12.03
C GLN A 70 5.27 13.47 11.14
N ASN A 71 6.09 12.57 11.71
CA ASN A 71 6.76 11.52 10.99
C ASN A 71 6.01 10.20 11.16
N TRP A 72 6.20 9.30 10.22
CA TRP A 72 5.55 8.00 10.15
C TRP A 72 6.54 6.93 9.74
N PHE A 73 6.26 5.72 10.19
CA PHE A 73 6.82 4.49 9.69
C PHE A 73 5.79 3.79 8.81
N LEU A 74 6.22 3.17 7.72
CA LEU A 74 5.35 2.33 6.90
C LEU A 74 5.53 0.91 7.40
N ARG A 75 4.44 0.29 7.83
CA ARG A 75 4.36 -1.15 8.04
C ARG A 75 3.60 -1.72 6.86
N ASP A 76 4.32 -2.44 6.00
CA ASP A 76 3.71 -3.37 5.05
C ASP A 76 3.43 -4.68 5.78
N PHE A 77 2.23 -5.20 5.60
CA PHE A 77 1.85 -6.50 6.12
C PHE A 77 0.97 -7.20 5.10
N GLY A 78 1.37 -8.42 4.74
CA GLY A 78 0.54 -9.27 3.90
C GLY A 78 -0.73 -9.63 4.65
N LEU A 79 -1.83 -8.92 4.36
CA LEU A 79 -3.15 -9.39 4.76
C LEU A 79 -3.52 -10.58 3.88
N ASP A 80 -3.93 -11.67 4.54
CA ASP A 80 -4.49 -12.82 3.85
C ASP A 80 -5.68 -12.35 3.00
N PRO A 81 -5.69 -12.60 1.67
CA PRO A 81 -6.81 -12.27 0.79
C PRO A 81 -8.16 -12.79 1.30
N ASP A 82 -8.17 -13.90 2.05
CA ASP A 82 -9.37 -14.47 2.64
C ASP A 82 -9.87 -13.65 3.83
N PHE A 83 -8.97 -12.96 4.54
CA PHE A 83 -9.27 -12.09 5.67
C PHE A 83 -9.93 -10.78 5.23
N ILE A 84 -9.60 -10.29 4.03
CA ILE A 84 -10.15 -9.06 3.43
C ILE A 84 -11.25 -9.33 2.40
N ARG A 85 -11.60 -10.60 2.19
CA ARG A 85 -12.60 -11.01 1.19
C ARG A 85 -13.95 -10.35 1.47
N GLY A 86 -14.46 -9.64 0.47
CA GLY A 86 -15.74 -8.92 0.57
C GLY A 86 -15.67 -7.58 1.30
N LYS A 87 -14.50 -7.17 1.80
CA LYS A 87 -14.26 -5.81 2.33
C LYS A 87 -13.70 -4.87 1.28
N ASP A 88 -12.77 -5.37 0.47
CA ASP A 88 -12.16 -4.57 -0.59
C ASP A 88 -12.62 -5.07 -1.97
N PRO A 89 -13.61 -4.41 -2.60
CA PRO A 89 -14.08 -4.78 -3.94
C PRO A 89 -13.02 -4.53 -5.02
N LEU A 90 -12.05 -3.66 -4.74
CA LEU A 90 -10.99 -3.28 -5.67
C LEU A 90 -9.73 -4.14 -5.51
N ALA A 91 -9.65 -5.03 -4.52
CA ALA A 91 -8.45 -5.84 -4.25
C ALA A 91 -7.94 -6.61 -5.49
N LYS A 92 -8.85 -7.05 -6.38
CA LYS A 92 -8.49 -7.77 -7.61
C LYS A 92 -7.94 -6.88 -8.72
N SER A 93 -8.47 -5.66 -8.85
CA SER A 93 -8.11 -4.72 -9.92
C SER A 93 -7.02 -3.72 -9.49
N TRP A 94 -6.91 -3.46 -8.19
CA TRP A 94 -6.03 -2.46 -7.56
C TRP A 94 -5.27 -3.08 -6.37
N GLY A 95 -4.65 -4.25 -6.62
CA GLY A 95 -3.94 -5.05 -5.63
C GLY A 95 -2.58 -4.49 -5.21
N PHE A 96 -2.52 -3.24 -4.78
CA PHE A 96 -1.27 -2.58 -4.36
C PHE A 96 -0.82 -2.92 -2.93
N GLY A 97 -1.45 -3.92 -2.32
CA GLY A 97 -1.19 -4.31 -0.95
C GLY A 97 -1.81 -3.37 0.08
N TYR A 98 -1.53 -3.68 1.34
CA TYR A 98 -2.11 -3.02 2.50
C TYR A 98 -1.02 -2.59 3.46
N VAL A 99 -1.16 -1.39 3.99
CA VAL A 99 -0.16 -0.76 4.83
C VAL A 99 -0.80 -0.09 6.04
N GLN A 100 0.02 0.09 7.07
CA GLN A 100 -0.27 0.86 8.26
C GLN A 100 0.79 1.96 8.39
N PHE A 101 0.35 3.18 8.72
CA PHE A 101 1.27 4.26 9.07
C PHE A 101 1.44 4.32 10.58
N VAL A 102 2.61 3.88 11.07
CA VAL A 102 2.91 3.68 12.49
C VAL A 102 3.58 4.93 13.07
N ASP A 103 3.16 5.32 14.27
CA ASP A 103 3.75 6.43 15.02
C ASP A 103 5.17 6.08 15.50
N PRO A 104 6.18 6.92 15.22
CA PRO A 104 7.56 6.70 15.64
C PRO A 104 7.77 6.54 17.15
N ARG A 105 6.83 7.01 17.97
CA ARG A 105 6.92 7.00 19.44
C ARG A 105 6.29 5.76 20.06
N ASN A 106 5.45 5.04 19.31
CA ASN A 106 4.78 3.83 19.78
C ASN A 106 4.45 2.92 18.59
N GLN A 107 5.10 1.75 18.53
CA GLN A 107 4.99 0.80 17.42
C GLN A 107 3.60 0.14 17.30
N ASP A 108 2.74 0.20 18.32
CA ASP A 108 1.35 -0.26 18.23
C ASP A 108 0.37 0.90 18.05
N ARG A 109 0.84 2.13 17.80
CA ARG A 109 -0.04 3.27 17.52
C ARG A 109 0.01 3.63 16.04
N CYS A 110 -1.11 3.54 15.35
CA CYS A 110 -1.23 3.81 13.92
C CYS A 110 -2.13 5.01 13.63
N LEU A 111 -1.89 5.66 12.50
CA LEU A 111 -2.86 6.55 11.86
C LEU A 111 -4.14 5.76 11.57
N SER A 112 -5.29 6.33 11.87
CA SER A 112 -6.60 5.75 11.53
C SER A 112 -7.60 6.82 11.13
N ILE A 113 -8.67 6.40 10.46
CA ILE A 113 -9.88 7.19 10.30
C ILE A 113 -10.83 6.88 11.44
N GLY A 114 -11.25 7.88 12.20
CA GLY A 114 -12.27 7.73 13.24
C GLY A 114 -13.68 7.75 12.65
N GLU A 115 -14.64 7.29 13.44
CA GLU A 115 -16.06 7.32 13.08
C GLU A 115 -16.61 8.75 12.87
N ASP A 116 -15.92 9.76 13.41
CA ASP A 116 -16.23 11.17 13.20
C ASP A 116 -15.73 11.72 11.85
N GLY A 117 -15.06 10.88 11.04
CA GLY A 117 -14.50 11.22 9.74
C GLY A 117 -13.14 11.94 9.80
N PHE A 118 -12.57 12.11 10.99
CA PHE A 118 -11.26 12.73 11.19
C PHE A 118 -10.16 11.69 11.40
N LEU A 119 -8.91 12.16 11.43
CA LEU A 119 -7.75 11.34 11.72
C LEU A 119 -7.53 11.18 13.21
N HIS A 120 -7.30 9.93 13.62
CA HIS A 120 -7.04 9.56 15.02
C HIS A 120 -5.87 8.60 15.13
N TYR A 121 -5.45 8.38 16.38
CA TYR A 121 -4.56 7.28 16.72
C TYR A 121 -5.37 6.08 17.15
N LYS A 122 -5.02 4.89 16.64
CA LYS A 122 -5.61 3.62 17.07
C LYS A 122 -4.54 2.55 17.28
N SER A 123 -4.87 1.49 18.01
CA SER A 123 -3.99 0.32 18.13
C SER A 123 -3.84 -0.35 16.76
N CYS A 124 -2.61 -0.45 16.27
CA CYS A 124 -2.31 -1.10 14.99
C CYS A 124 -2.75 -2.56 15.01
N LYS A 125 -2.35 -3.33 16.02
CA LYS A 125 -2.67 -4.76 16.13
C LYS A 125 -4.14 -4.96 16.48
N GLY A 126 -4.66 -4.16 17.41
CA GLY A 126 -6.05 -4.25 17.86
C GLY A 126 -7.04 -4.02 16.73
N ASP A 127 -6.76 -3.07 15.83
CA ASP A 127 -7.61 -2.76 14.68
C ASP A 127 -7.69 -3.89 13.64
N ILE A 128 -6.58 -4.61 13.42
CA ILE A 128 -6.55 -5.81 12.58
C ILE A 128 -7.32 -6.95 13.24
N GLN A 129 -7.07 -7.18 14.54
CA GLN A 129 -7.71 -8.27 15.29
C GLN A 129 -9.23 -8.10 15.39
N SER A 130 -9.71 -6.86 15.54
CA SER A 130 -11.13 -6.54 15.57
C SER A 130 -11.79 -6.50 14.19
N LYS A 131 -11.00 -6.55 13.10
CA LYS A 131 -11.47 -6.41 11.70
C LYS A 131 -12.18 -5.09 11.43
N ALA A 132 -11.82 -4.04 12.16
CA ALA A 132 -12.34 -2.70 11.93
C ALA A 132 -11.63 -2.03 10.74
N PHE A 133 -10.33 -2.30 10.56
CA PHE A 133 -9.51 -1.84 9.43
C PHE A 133 -9.41 -0.32 9.26
N GLU A 134 -9.72 0.45 10.31
CA GLU A 134 -9.66 1.91 10.30
C GLU A 134 -8.25 2.46 10.14
N SER A 135 -7.26 1.67 10.52
CA SER A 135 -5.83 1.98 10.40
C SER A 135 -5.18 1.41 9.14
N VAL A 136 -5.95 0.75 8.27
CA VAL A 136 -5.44 0.06 7.10
C VAL A 136 -5.69 0.88 5.86
N PHE A 137 -4.62 1.06 5.08
CA PHE A 137 -4.62 1.85 3.87
C PHE A 137 -4.02 1.06 2.70
N SER A 138 -4.27 1.53 1.48
CA SER A 138 -3.62 1.08 0.26
C SER A 138 -3.07 2.30 -0.47
N ILE A 139 -1.83 2.21 -0.94
CA ILE A 139 -1.14 3.31 -1.62
C ILE A 139 -1.34 3.13 -3.13
N ILE A 140 -2.06 4.07 -3.74
CA ILE A 140 -2.32 4.08 -5.18
C ILE A 140 -1.28 4.99 -5.86
N PRO A 141 -0.34 4.44 -6.63
CA PRO A 141 0.65 5.25 -7.33
C PRO A 141 0.02 6.06 -8.46
N THR A 142 0.60 7.24 -8.73
CA THR A 142 0.26 8.08 -9.89
C THR A 142 1.50 8.33 -10.76
N SER A 143 1.30 8.90 -11.95
CA SER A 143 2.39 9.21 -12.88
C SER A 143 3.32 10.34 -12.42
N SER A 144 2.92 11.14 -11.42
CA SER A 144 3.69 12.30 -10.94
C SER A 144 4.64 11.98 -9.76
N GLY A 145 4.64 10.73 -9.27
CA GLY A 145 5.28 10.37 -8.01
C GLY A 145 4.46 10.74 -6.77
N ALA A 146 3.36 11.49 -6.92
CA ALA A 146 2.34 11.61 -5.90
C ALA A 146 1.56 10.29 -5.79
N VAL A 147 0.91 10.09 -4.65
CA VAL A 147 0.05 8.94 -4.40
C VAL A 147 -1.31 9.39 -3.91
N GLN A 148 -2.34 8.62 -4.23
CA GLN A 148 -3.57 8.62 -3.45
C GLN A 148 -3.43 7.60 -2.32
N ILE A 149 -3.99 7.89 -1.15
CA ILE A 149 -3.95 6.97 0.00
C ILE A 149 -5.38 6.51 0.27
N ARG A 150 -5.71 5.31 -0.19
CA ARG A 150 -7.04 4.71 -0.05
C ARG A 150 -7.21 4.12 1.34
N SER A 151 -8.36 4.35 1.98
CA SER A 151 -8.72 3.75 3.27
C SER A 151 -9.57 2.48 3.06
N LEU A 152 -9.47 1.54 4.00
CA LEU A 152 -10.30 0.33 4.02
C LEU A 152 -11.58 0.46 4.86
N VAL A 153 -11.85 1.63 5.41
CA VAL A 153 -13.14 1.93 6.06
C VAL A 153 -14.27 1.97 5.03
N LEU A 154 -15.51 1.91 5.52
CA LEU A 154 -16.73 1.96 4.71
C LEU A 154 -16.71 0.89 3.61
N GLU A 155 -16.80 1.28 2.34
CA GLU A 155 -16.79 0.41 1.16
C GLU A 155 -15.40 0.25 0.53
N ALA A 156 -14.34 0.71 1.22
CA ALA A 156 -12.95 0.69 0.76
C ALA A 156 -12.74 1.37 -0.61
N ASN A 157 -13.53 2.40 -0.92
CA ASN A 157 -13.49 3.18 -2.16
C ASN A 157 -13.14 4.67 -1.93
N GLU A 158 -12.81 5.04 -0.69
CA GLU A 158 -12.48 6.41 -0.33
C GLU A 158 -10.99 6.59 -0.04
N CYS A 159 -10.49 7.75 -0.42
CA CYS A 159 -9.10 8.17 -0.28
C CYS A 159 -9.01 9.31 0.72
N LEU A 160 -7.87 9.38 1.41
CA LEU A 160 -7.51 10.55 2.19
C LEU A 160 -7.59 11.79 1.31
N SER A 161 -8.11 12.87 1.87
CA SER A 161 -8.17 14.15 1.18
C SER A 161 -8.09 15.31 2.16
N ALA A 162 -7.48 16.40 1.71
CA ALA A 162 -7.51 17.67 2.41
C ALA A 162 -8.79 18.43 2.05
N PHE A 163 -9.52 18.93 3.05
CA PHE A 163 -10.72 19.72 2.83
C PHE A 163 -10.57 21.16 3.32
N GLU A 164 -11.47 22.04 2.88
CA GLU A 164 -11.48 23.43 3.32
C GLU A 164 -12.68 23.68 4.24
N ASN A 165 -12.40 23.92 5.53
CA ASN A 165 -13.41 24.34 6.49
C ASN A 165 -12.81 25.36 7.46
N PRO A 166 -13.23 26.64 7.43
CA PRO A 166 -12.64 27.69 8.26
C PRO A 166 -12.79 27.43 9.77
N ASN A 167 -13.76 26.62 10.18
CA ASN A 167 -14.01 26.29 11.58
C ASN A 167 -13.14 25.14 12.12
N VAL A 168 -12.44 24.43 11.24
CA VAL A 168 -11.52 23.35 11.61
C VAL A 168 -10.08 23.88 11.51
N PRO A 169 -9.21 23.68 12.51
CA PRO A 169 -7.79 24.04 12.39
C PRO A 169 -7.14 23.36 11.19
N ILE A 170 -6.27 24.08 10.47
CA ILE A 170 -5.78 23.67 9.15
C ILE A 170 -5.10 22.29 9.17
N GLU A 171 -4.42 21.95 10.26
CA GLU A 171 -3.75 20.68 10.49
C GLU A 171 -4.70 19.50 10.69
N ARG A 172 -5.97 19.74 11.02
CA ARG A 172 -7.01 18.73 11.21
C ARG A 172 -7.93 18.61 10.00
N ARG A 173 -7.67 19.35 8.92
CA ARG A 173 -8.51 19.34 7.73
C ARG A 173 -8.21 18.19 6.79
N PHE A 174 -8.10 17.00 7.36
CA PHE A 174 -7.93 15.76 6.62
C PHE A 174 -9.08 14.84 6.96
N GLY A 175 -9.67 14.26 5.93
CA GLY A 175 -10.72 13.26 6.04
C GLY A 175 -10.61 12.30 4.87
N ILE A 176 -11.74 11.72 4.51
CA ILE A 176 -11.87 10.81 3.36
C ILE A 176 -12.93 11.33 2.39
N GLN A 177 -12.74 11.00 1.11
CA GLN A 177 -13.72 11.21 0.05
C GLN A 177 -13.53 10.13 -1.03
N PRO A 178 -14.48 9.91 -1.95
CA PRO A 178 -14.32 8.93 -3.03
C PRO A 178 -13.00 9.10 -3.79
N CYS A 179 -12.27 7.99 -4.01
CA CYS A 179 -11.02 8.01 -4.75
C CYS A 179 -11.25 8.33 -6.24
N SER A 180 -10.35 9.13 -6.83
CA SER A 180 -10.28 9.33 -8.27
C SER A 180 -9.55 8.16 -8.95
N LEU A 181 -10.29 7.11 -9.32
CA LEU A 181 -9.75 5.87 -9.91
C LEU A 181 -9.78 5.84 -11.44
N ASP A 182 -10.35 6.86 -12.07
CA ASP A 182 -10.43 6.97 -13.52
C ASP A 182 -9.11 7.54 -14.08
N PHE A 183 -8.48 6.78 -14.97
CA PHE A 183 -7.20 7.14 -15.60
C PHE A 183 -7.32 8.31 -16.59
N ASP A 184 -8.52 8.62 -17.05
CA ASP A 184 -8.77 9.67 -18.05
C ASP A 184 -8.92 11.07 -17.43
N PHE A 185 -8.94 11.17 -16.09
CA PHE A 185 -9.12 12.43 -15.38
C PHE A 185 -7.89 12.85 -14.57
N LEU A 186 -7.72 14.18 -14.46
CA LEU A 186 -6.75 14.76 -13.55
C LEU A 186 -7.26 14.64 -12.11
N ILE A 187 -6.50 13.95 -11.27
CA ILE A 187 -6.78 13.80 -9.85
C ILE A 187 -6.57 15.17 -9.16
N ASP A 188 -7.51 15.56 -8.30
CA ASP A 188 -7.38 16.80 -7.55
C ASP A 188 -6.18 16.73 -6.58
N THR A 189 -5.39 17.80 -6.52
CA THR A 189 -4.25 17.91 -5.59
C THR A 189 -4.61 17.77 -4.10
N SER A 190 -5.87 17.94 -3.70
CA SER A 190 -6.34 17.65 -2.34
C SER A 190 -6.36 16.16 -2.02
N GLU A 191 -6.49 15.29 -3.02
CA GLU A 191 -6.47 13.83 -2.89
C GLU A 191 -5.06 13.25 -2.96
N LEU A 192 -4.09 14.07 -3.38
CA LEU A 192 -2.73 13.65 -3.60
C LEU A 192 -1.86 13.91 -2.37
N PHE A 193 -0.93 12.99 -2.14
CA PHE A 193 0.08 13.06 -1.11
C PHE A 193 1.46 12.72 -1.67
N PHE A 194 2.50 13.30 -1.08
CA PHE A 194 3.89 12.88 -1.30
C PHE A 194 4.46 12.31 0.00
N PHE A 195 5.29 11.29 -0.14
CA PHE A 195 6.20 10.86 0.90
C PHE A 195 7.50 11.65 0.78
N THR A 196 7.87 12.31 1.88
CA THR A 196 9.05 13.17 1.97
C THR A 196 9.99 12.67 3.06
N PRO A 197 11.28 13.04 3.05
CA PRO A 197 12.16 12.71 4.16
C PRO A 197 11.57 13.12 5.50
N ALA A 198 11.88 12.38 6.57
CA ALA A 198 11.41 12.72 7.91
C ALA A 198 11.81 14.16 8.30
N LEU A 199 10.91 14.84 8.99
CA LEU A 199 11.21 16.13 9.63
C LEU A 199 12.03 15.88 10.89
N VAL A 200 13.35 15.91 10.71
CA VAL A 200 14.37 15.82 11.75
C VAL A 200 15.45 16.84 11.46
N GLU A 201 16.31 17.11 12.44
CA GLU A 201 17.50 17.92 12.22
C GLU A 201 18.38 17.26 11.14
N ALA A 202 18.61 17.96 10.03
CA ALA A 202 19.44 17.47 8.95
C ALA A 202 20.93 17.58 9.33
N ARG A 203 21.70 16.52 9.08
CA ARG A 203 23.15 16.52 9.21
C ARG A 203 23.78 16.26 7.85
N PRO A 204 24.70 17.12 7.37
CA PRO A 204 25.40 16.86 6.12
C PRO A 204 26.21 15.57 6.28
N LEU A 205 26.26 14.76 5.21
CA LEU A 205 27.16 13.62 5.17
C LEU A 205 28.60 14.14 5.25
N ALA A 206 29.34 13.74 6.29
CA ALA A 206 30.77 14.02 6.36
C ALA A 206 31.46 13.25 5.24
N ARG A 207 32.29 13.94 4.45
CA ARG A 207 33.12 13.33 3.40
C ARG A 207 34.36 12.70 4.01
#